data_AF-A0A0P9H571-F1
#
_entry.id   AF-A0A0P9H571-F1
#
_cell.length_a   1.000
_cell.length_b   1.000
_cell.length_c   1.000
_cell.angle_alpha   90.00
_cell.angle_beta   90.00
_cell.angle_gamma   90.00
#
_symmetry.space_group_name_H-M   'P 1'
#
loop_
_entity.id
_entity.type
_entity.pdbx_description
1 polymer ?
#
loop_
_entity_poly.entity_id
_entity_poly.type
_entity_poly.pdbx_seq_one_letter_code
_entity_poly.pdbx_strand_id
1 'polypeptide(L)'
;IDAITRTRLQDELAAIQRKLHKTILFVTHDVEEALRLADKIIIMRKGTIVQYDTPLGIVTRPRDAFVEQLVGTDDMLRRLSLIHVRDVLHGDGDIAAANGLPTIRADTDLRSALSHMLASNAEALGVTDASGQPIGRVTFAAMRAAVAGRAASA
;
A
#
# COMPACT_ATOMS: atom_id res chain seq x y z
N ILE A 1 -15.52 16.63 11.55
CA ILE A 1 -15.48 16.92 10.10
C ILE A 1 -15.93 15.66 9.38
N ASP A 2 -16.91 15.82 8.49
CA ASP A 2 -17.47 14.73 7.68
C ASP A 2 -16.39 14.09 6.79
N ALA A 3 -16.54 12.80 6.49
CA ALA A 3 -15.49 11.98 5.86
C ALA A 3 -14.98 12.54 4.51
N ILE A 4 -15.90 13.09 3.70
CA ILE A 4 -15.58 13.67 2.38
C ILE A 4 -14.74 14.94 2.54
N THR A 5 -15.18 15.86 3.40
CA THR A 5 -14.48 17.12 3.65
C THR A 5 -13.11 16.88 4.27
N ARG A 6 -12.99 15.89 5.16
CA ARG A 6 -11.71 15.46 5.76
C ARG A 6 -10.72 15.00 4.69
N THR A 7 -11.14 14.12 3.78
CA THR A 7 -10.28 13.61 2.69
C THR A 7 -9.75 14.76 1.82
N ARG A 8 -10.62 15.70 1.46
CA ARG A 8 -10.22 16.86 0.66
C ARG A 8 -9.17 17.72 1.37
N LEU A 9 -9.35 17.98 2.66
CA LEU A 9 -8.38 18.75 3.46
C LEU A 9 -7.03 18.05 3.57
N GLN A 10 -7.02 16.72 3.68
CA GLN A 10 -5.80 15.91 3.69
C GLN A 10 -5.05 16.03 2.36
N ASP A 11 -5.76 15.97 1.23
CA ASP A 11 -5.16 16.12 -0.10
C ASP A 11 -4.59 17.54 -0.31
N GLU A 12 -5.32 18.57 0.15
CA GLU A 12 -4.86 19.96 0.12
C GLU A 12 -3.61 20.16 1.00
N LEU A 13 -3.58 19.58 2.21
CA LEU A 13 -2.42 19.63 3.10
C LEU A 13 -1.19 18.97 2.44
N ALA A 14 -1.36 17.79 1.85
CA ALA A 14 -0.28 17.10 1.15
C ALA A 14 0.23 17.88 -0.07
N ALA A 15 -0.66 18.58 -0.79
CA ALA A 15 -0.28 19.44 -1.91
C ALA A 15 0.51 20.68 -1.43
N ILE A 16 0.08 21.30 -0.33
CA ILE A 16 0.77 22.44 0.28
C ILE A 16 2.16 22.03 0.76
N GLN A 17 2.28 20.89 1.45
CA GLN A 17 3.56 20.34 1.89
C GLN A 17 4.51 20.14 0.71
N ARG A 18 4.03 19.53 -0.38
CA ARG A 18 4.80 19.30 -1.62
C ARG A 18 5.23 20.60 -2.29
N LYS A 19 4.41 21.65 -2.22
CA LYS A 19 4.72 22.97 -2.81
C LYS A 19 5.73 23.78 -1.97
N LEU A 20 5.62 23.71 -0.65
CA LEU A 20 6.39 24.58 0.25
C LEU A 20 7.65 23.90 0.82
N HIS A 21 7.75 22.58 0.71
CA HIS A 21 8.85 21.76 1.24
C HIS A 21 9.15 22.04 2.72
N LYS A 22 8.10 22.28 3.51
CA LYS A 22 8.21 22.47 4.96
C LYS A 22 7.92 21.18 5.68
N THR A 23 8.64 20.96 6.79
CA THR A 23 8.34 19.87 7.71
C THR A 23 7.02 20.14 8.41
N ILE A 24 6.12 19.16 8.40
CA ILE A 24 4.82 19.23 9.09
C ILE A 24 4.82 18.17 10.18
N LEU A 25 4.55 18.59 11.42
CA LEU A 25 4.23 17.68 12.50
C LEU A 25 2.70 17.58 12.59
N PHE A 26 2.16 16.45 12.17
CA PHE A 26 0.72 16.19 12.19
C PHE A 26 0.39 15.25 13.36
N VAL A 27 -0.62 15.61 14.16
CA VAL A 27 -1.07 14.83 15.32
C VAL A 27 -2.51 14.40 15.08
N THR A 28 -2.74 13.11 15.11
CA THR A 28 -4.06 12.51 14.94
C THR A 28 -4.25 11.33 15.90
N HIS A 29 -5.50 11.01 16.18
CA HIS A 29 -5.90 9.80 16.89
C HIS A 29 -6.28 8.67 15.92
N ASP A 30 -6.35 8.96 14.62
CA ASP A 30 -6.77 8.04 13.58
C ASP A 30 -5.54 7.53 12.81
N VAL A 31 -5.32 6.21 12.86
CA VAL A 31 -4.18 5.57 12.20
C VAL A 31 -4.27 5.70 10.68
N GLU A 32 -5.47 5.72 10.11
CA GLU A 32 -5.65 5.81 8.66
C GLU A 32 -5.09 7.14 8.12
N GLU A 33 -5.32 8.23 8.86
CA GLU A 33 -4.79 9.53 8.49
C GLU A 33 -3.26 9.57 8.58
N ALA A 34 -2.70 8.97 9.62
CA ALA A 34 -1.26 8.87 9.79
C ALA A 34 -0.60 8.05 8.68
N LEU A 35 -1.18 6.91 8.31
CA LEU A 35 -0.67 6.04 7.25
C LEU A 35 -0.74 6.71 5.87
N ARG A 36 -1.79 7.49 5.61
CA ARG A 36 -1.99 8.17 4.32
C ARG A 36 -1.08 9.37 4.12
N LEU A 37 -0.83 10.15 5.17
CA LEU A 37 -0.17 11.46 5.06
C LEU A 37 1.31 11.46 5.47
N ALA A 38 1.74 10.54 6.32
CA ALA A 38 3.04 10.65 6.97
C ALA A 38 4.15 9.92 6.22
N ASP A 39 5.32 10.56 6.12
CA ASP A 39 6.56 9.88 5.71
C ASP A 39 7.09 8.97 6.84
N LYS A 40 6.86 9.39 8.09
CA LYS A 40 7.25 8.71 9.34
C LYS A 40 6.17 8.88 10.38
N ILE A 41 5.93 7.83 11.16
CA ILE A 41 4.90 7.79 12.19
C ILE A 41 5.55 7.55 13.55
N ILE A 42 5.16 8.34 14.55
CA ILE A 42 5.47 8.11 15.96
C ILE A 42 4.17 7.67 16.64
N ILE A 43 4.15 6.45 17.20
CA ILE A 43 3.07 5.97 18.05
C ILE A 43 3.46 6.22 19.50
N MET A 44 2.56 6.84 20.27
CA MET A 44 2.76 7.14 21.68
C MET A 44 1.68 6.50 22.55
N ARG A 45 2.06 6.04 23.73
CA ARG A 45 1.14 5.50 24.74
C ARG A 45 1.56 5.99 26.12
N LYS A 46 0.63 6.61 26.85
CA LYS A 46 0.85 7.16 28.21
C LYS A 46 2.08 8.08 28.30
N GLY A 47 2.29 8.91 27.27
CA GLY A 47 3.42 9.86 27.21
C GLY A 47 4.75 9.26 26.76
N THR A 48 4.82 7.96 26.47
CA THR A 48 6.04 7.29 25.99
C THR A 48 5.91 6.93 24.52
N ILE A 49 7.00 7.08 23.75
CA ILE A 49 7.08 6.61 22.38
C ILE A 49 7.14 5.08 22.40
N VAL A 50 6.19 4.44 21.73
CA VAL A 50 6.13 2.99 21.57
C VAL A 50 6.89 2.58 20.32
N GLN A 51 6.61 3.20 19.17
CA GLN A 51 7.25 2.88 17.90
C GLN A 51 7.44 4.14 17.04
N TYR A 52 8.55 4.18 16.30
CA TYR A 52 8.84 5.18 15.29
C TYR A 52 9.33 4.47 14.02
N ASP A 53 8.55 4.50 12.95
CA ASP A 53 8.91 3.85 11.68
C ASP A 53 8.20 4.50 10.47
N THR A 54 8.44 4.01 9.26
CA THR A 54 7.62 4.32 8.07
C THR A 54 6.21 3.73 8.23
N PRO A 55 5.20 4.24 7.50
CA PRO A 55 3.87 3.63 7.46
C PRO A 55 3.91 2.12 7.18
N LEU A 56 4.72 1.70 6.22
CA LEU A 56 4.90 0.29 5.89
C LEU A 56 5.51 -0.50 7.06
N GLY A 57 6.51 0.05 7.74
CA GLY A 57 7.15 -0.59 8.90
C GLY A 57 6.19 -0.77 10.07
N ILE A 58 5.37 0.24 10.36
CA ILE A 58 4.32 0.21 11.38
C ILE A 58 3.32 -0.93 11.12
N VAL A 59 2.87 -1.11 9.87
CA VAL A 59 1.86 -2.13 9.52
C VAL A 59 2.45 -3.53 9.41
N THR A 60 3.67 -3.66 8.88
CA THR A 60 4.28 -4.99 8.61
C THR A 60 5.03 -5.56 9.80
N ARG A 61 5.55 -4.71 10.68
CA ARG A 61 6.35 -5.09 11.84
C ARG A 61 5.90 -4.26 13.05
N PRO A 62 4.67 -4.46 13.54
CA PRO A 62 4.22 -3.82 14.78
C PRO A 62 5.13 -4.27 15.93
N ARG A 63 5.56 -3.31 16.76
CA ARG A 63 6.54 -3.59 17.83
C ARG A 63 5.95 -4.40 18.99
N ASP A 64 4.68 -4.23 19.29
CA ASP A 64 3.97 -4.93 20.35
C ASP A 64 2.48 -5.11 20.02
N ALA A 65 1.77 -5.86 20.86
CA ALA A 65 0.34 -6.12 20.71
C ALA A 65 -0.53 -4.85 20.72
N PHE A 66 -0.06 -3.76 21.36
CA PHE A 66 -0.78 -2.50 21.34
C PHE A 66 -0.69 -1.84 19.97
N VAL A 67 0.51 -1.77 19.38
CA VAL A 67 0.67 -1.24 18.01
C VAL A 67 -0.10 -2.12 17.03
N GLU A 68 -0.03 -3.43 17.17
CA GLU A 68 -0.76 -4.39 16.35
C GLU A 68 -2.27 -4.19 16.40
N GLN A 69 -2.84 -4.00 17.59
CA GLN A 69 -4.26 -3.66 17.75
C GLN A 69 -4.61 -2.29 17.15
N LEU A 70 -3.69 -1.33 17.24
CA LEU A 70 -3.90 0.03 16.73
C LEU A 70 -3.94 0.05 15.20
N VAL A 71 -3.08 -0.72 14.53
CA VAL A 71 -3.02 -0.80 13.06
C VAL A 71 -4.06 -1.77 12.47
N GLY A 72 -4.61 -2.64 13.31
CA GLY A 72 -5.49 -3.73 12.90
C GLY A 72 -4.67 -4.95 12.46
N THR A 73 -4.85 -6.05 13.18
CA THR A 73 -4.03 -7.26 13.13
C THR A 73 -4.00 -7.96 11.77
N ASP A 74 -5.00 -7.76 10.90
CA ASP A 74 -5.23 -8.69 9.79
C ASP A 74 -5.82 -8.09 8.51
N ASP A 75 -5.67 -6.79 8.29
CA ASP A 75 -6.19 -6.22 7.05
C ASP A 75 -5.21 -6.48 5.89
N MET A 76 -5.28 -7.70 5.34
CA MET A 76 -4.54 -8.10 4.14
C MET A 76 -4.75 -7.09 3.00
N LEU A 77 -5.94 -6.47 2.91
CA LEU A 77 -6.24 -5.44 1.91
C LEU A 77 -5.44 -4.15 2.17
N ARG A 78 -5.19 -3.77 3.43
CA ARG A 78 -4.28 -2.65 3.75
C ARG A 78 -2.86 -2.96 3.30
N ARG A 79 -2.35 -4.16 3.59
CA ARG A 79 -1.00 -4.55 3.13
C ARG A 79 -0.88 -4.50 1.61
N LEU A 80 -1.91 -4.96 0.89
CA LEU A 80 -1.97 -4.86 -0.56
C LEU A 80 -1.98 -3.40 -1.07
N SER A 81 -2.56 -2.45 -0.33
CA SER A 81 -2.53 -1.03 -0.72
C SER A 81 -1.16 -0.35 -0.59
N LEU A 82 -0.23 -0.96 0.14
CA LEU A 82 1.10 -0.41 0.41
C LEU A 82 2.21 -1.00 -0.48
N ILE A 83 1.87 -1.94 -1.35
CA ILE A 83 2.81 -2.64 -2.24
C ILE A 83 2.39 -2.33 -3.68
N HIS A 84 3.35 -2.00 -4.54
CA HIS A 84 3.08 -1.76 -5.95
C HIS A 84 3.18 -3.05 -6.76
N VAL A 85 2.44 -3.12 -7.87
CA VAL A 85 2.49 -4.25 -8.81
C VAL A 85 3.92 -4.52 -9.28
N ARG A 86 4.73 -3.47 -9.52
CA ARG A 86 6.14 -3.61 -9.90
C ARG A 86 7.00 -4.38 -8.89
N ASP A 87 6.65 -4.33 -7.60
CA ASP A 87 7.44 -4.94 -6.52
C ASP A 87 7.23 -6.46 -6.46
N VAL A 88 6.24 -6.98 -7.20
CA VAL A 88 5.83 -8.40 -7.21
C VAL A 88 5.92 -9.01 -8.61
N LEU A 89 6.44 -8.24 -9.57
CA LEU A 89 6.78 -8.76 -10.89
C LEU A 89 7.85 -9.84 -10.75
N HIS A 90 7.47 -11.08 -11.07
CA HIS A 90 8.43 -12.17 -11.19
C HIS A 90 8.98 -12.14 -12.62
N GLY A 91 10.29 -11.97 -12.75
CA GLY A 91 10.99 -11.91 -14.03
C GLY A 91 10.82 -13.19 -14.87
N ASP A 92 10.80 -12.98 -16.18
CA ASP A 92 10.81 -13.93 -17.31
C ASP A 92 9.52 -14.73 -17.63
N GLY A 93 8.39 -14.41 -17.02
CA GLY A 93 7.12 -15.07 -17.29
C GLY A 93 6.34 -14.55 -18.50
N ASP A 94 6.93 -14.65 -19.69
CA ASP A 94 6.29 -14.66 -21.01
C ASP A 94 5.38 -13.45 -21.32
N ILE A 95 5.94 -12.38 -21.92
CA ILE A 95 5.16 -11.26 -22.49
C ILE A 95 4.05 -11.81 -23.42
N ALA A 96 4.29 -12.95 -24.07
CA ALA A 96 3.28 -13.64 -24.87
C ALA A 96 2.10 -14.16 -24.03
N ALA A 97 2.33 -14.61 -22.80
CA ALA A 97 1.26 -15.01 -21.87
C ALA A 97 0.51 -13.83 -21.24
N ALA A 98 0.97 -12.59 -21.45
CA ALA A 98 0.22 -11.38 -21.13
C ALA A 98 -0.78 -10.97 -22.24
N ASN A 99 -0.66 -11.54 -23.44
CA ASN A 99 -1.59 -11.24 -24.54
C ASN A 99 -2.98 -11.81 -24.24
N GLY A 100 -3.99 -10.96 -24.35
CA GLY A 100 -5.40 -11.32 -24.08
C GLY A 100 -5.81 -11.26 -22.61
N LEU A 101 -4.88 -10.96 -21.69
CA LEU A 101 -5.22 -10.67 -20.30
C LEU A 101 -5.68 -9.22 -20.14
N PRO A 102 -6.58 -8.92 -19.19
CA PRO A 102 -6.81 -7.56 -18.74
C PRO A 102 -5.50 -6.95 -18.22
N THR A 103 -5.27 -5.67 -18.52
CA THR A 103 -3.99 -5.01 -18.23
C THR A 103 -4.06 -4.08 -17.03
N ILE A 104 -2.95 -3.91 -16.34
CA ILE A 104 -2.78 -2.96 -15.24
C ILE A 104 -1.39 -2.33 -15.25
N ARG A 105 -1.28 -1.10 -14.77
CA ARG A 105 -0.01 -0.39 -14.73
C ARG A 105 0.87 -0.86 -13.57
N ALA A 106 2.18 -0.87 -13.79
CA ALA A 106 3.17 -1.26 -12.80
C ALA A 106 3.29 -0.31 -11.59
N ASP A 107 2.78 0.92 -11.70
CA ASP A 107 2.68 1.91 -10.61
C ASP A 107 1.39 1.79 -9.78
N THR A 108 0.52 0.83 -10.08
CA THR A 108 -0.71 0.62 -9.33
C THR A 108 -0.44 -0.23 -8.08
N ASP A 109 -1.21 -0.02 -7.00
CA ASP A 109 -1.14 -0.84 -5.78
C ASP A 109 -1.77 -2.23 -5.97
N LEU A 110 -1.35 -3.22 -5.18
CA LEU A 110 -1.86 -4.60 -5.31
C LEU A 110 -3.34 -4.73 -4.93
N ARG A 111 -3.89 -3.82 -4.11
CA ARG A 111 -5.31 -3.85 -3.73
C ARG A 111 -6.18 -3.53 -4.95
N SER A 112 -5.79 -2.52 -5.71
CA SER A 112 -6.42 -2.12 -6.96
C SER A 112 -6.22 -3.21 -8.03
N ALA A 113 -5.06 -3.86 -8.06
CA ALA A 113 -4.82 -5.00 -8.93
C ALA A 113 -5.73 -6.20 -8.61
N LEU A 114 -5.90 -6.54 -7.33
CA LEU A 114 -6.82 -7.58 -6.90
C LEU A 114 -8.27 -7.24 -7.27
N SER A 115 -8.70 -6.01 -7.02
CA SER A 115 -10.03 -5.53 -7.42
C SER A 115 -10.26 -5.69 -8.93
N HIS A 116 -9.26 -5.36 -9.75
CA HIS A 116 -9.36 -5.50 -11.20
C HIS A 116 -9.40 -6.97 -11.65
N MET A 117 -8.63 -7.87 -11.03
CA MET A 117 -8.71 -9.31 -11.28
C MET A 117 -10.10 -9.87 -10.99
N LEU A 118 -10.67 -9.52 -9.83
CA LEU A 118 -12.00 -9.98 -9.43
C LEU A 118 -13.09 -9.46 -10.37
N ALA A 119 -13.03 -8.17 -10.75
CA ALA A 119 -14.00 -7.55 -11.65
C ALA A 119 -13.93 -8.12 -13.08
N SER A 120 -12.74 -8.47 -13.55
CA SER A 120 -12.52 -9.07 -14.88
C SER A 120 -12.64 -10.59 -14.90
N ASN A 121 -12.87 -11.23 -13.75
CA ASN A 121 -12.87 -12.68 -13.56
C ASN A 121 -11.62 -13.35 -14.16
N ALA A 122 -10.45 -12.71 -13.98
CA ALA A 122 -9.19 -13.16 -14.53
C ALA A 122 -8.28 -13.73 -13.44
N GLU A 123 -7.52 -14.78 -13.76
CA GLU A 123 -6.54 -15.40 -12.85
C GLU A 123 -5.17 -14.71 -12.86
N ALA A 124 -4.96 -13.81 -13.82
CA ALA A 124 -3.77 -12.99 -13.95
C ALA A 124 -4.08 -11.66 -14.67
N LEU A 125 -3.27 -10.63 -14.40
CA LEU A 125 -3.28 -9.39 -15.16
C LEU A 125 -1.97 -9.22 -15.92
N GLY A 126 -2.07 -8.75 -17.17
CA GLY A 126 -0.91 -8.23 -17.88
C GLY A 126 -0.44 -6.93 -17.23
N VAL A 127 0.85 -6.79 -17.02
CA VAL A 127 1.44 -5.58 -16.42
C VAL A 127 2.05 -4.74 -17.52
N THR A 128 1.71 -3.46 -17.54
CA THR A 128 2.26 -2.49 -18.50
C THR A 128 3.09 -1.41 -17.81
N ASP A 129 4.05 -0.86 -18.56
CA ASP A 129 4.81 0.31 -18.16
C ASP A 129 3.99 1.61 -18.33
N ALA A 130 4.66 2.76 -18.21
CA ALA A 130 4.03 4.06 -18.42
C ALA A 130 3.62 4.31 -19.88
N SER A 131 4.30 3.67 -20.85
CA SER A 131 4.06 3.80 -22.28
C SER A 131 2.95 2.87 -22.81
N GLY A 132 2.46 1.96 -21.97
CA GLY A 132 1.47 0.94 -22.33
C GLY A 132 2.10 -0.33 -22.89
N GLN A 133 3.43 -0.44 -22.90
CA GLN A 133 4.15 -1.63 -23.32
C GLN A 133 4.01 -2.73 -22.25
N PRO A 134 3.68 -3.97 -22.62
CA PRO A 134 3.61 -5.08 -21.68
C PRO A 134 5.02 -5.43 -21.18
N ILE A 135 5.19 -5.43 -19.86
CA ILE A 135 6.44 -5.75 -19.17
C ILE A 135 6.37 -7.05 -18.37
N GLY A 136 5.19 -7.68 -18.29
CA GLY A 136 5.02 -8.97 -17.62
C GLY A 136 3.58 -9.27 -17.24
N ARG A 137 3.39 -10.09 -16.20
CA ARG A 137 2.09 -10.40 -15.61
C ARG A 137 2.17 -10.52 -14.09
N VAL A 138 1.05 -10.30 -13.41
CA VAL A 138 0.89 -10.52 -11.96
C VAL A 138 -0.26 -11.50 -11.72
N THR A 139 -0.05 -12.46 -10.82
CA THR A 139 -1.05 -13.50 -10.49
C THR A 139 -1.51 -13.35 -9.03
N PHE A 140 -2.67 -13.92 -8.72
CA PHE A 140 -3.16 -13.96 -7.34
C PHE A 140 -2.18 -14.66 -6.39
N ALA A 141 -1.53 -15.74 -6.86
CA ALA A 141 -0.52 -16.46 -6.10
C ALA A 141 0.68 -15.56 -5.75
N ALA A 142 1.15 -14.75 -6.71
CA ALA A 142 2.24 -13.81 -6.49
C ALA A 142 1.86 -12.69 -5.50
N MET A 143 0.65 -12.12 -5.61
CA MET A 143 0.16 -11.12 -4.66
C MET A 143 0.06 -11.69 -3.25
N ARG A 144 -0.50 -12.89 -3.11
CA ARG A 144 -0.59 -13.59 -1.81
C ARG A 144 0.79 -13.88 -1.23
N ALA A 145 1.74 -14.33 -2.05
CA ALA A 145 3.11 -14.57 -1.62
C ALA A 145 3.81 -13.26 -1.18
N ALA A 146 3.55 -12.13 -1.84
CA ALA A 146 4.10 -10.84 -1.44
C ALA A 146 3.59 -10.37 -0.06
N VAL A 147 2.32 -10.66 0.26
CA VAL A 147 1.73 -10.34 1.57
C VAL A 147 2.17 -11.33 2.65
N ALA A 148 2.27 -12.62 2.32
CA ALA A 148 2.65 -13.69 3.24
C ALA A 148 4.17 -13.77 3.51
N GLY A 149 5.01 -13.53 2.51
CA GLY A 149 6.47 -13.63 2.57
C GLY A 149 7.15 -12.57 3.43
N ARG A 150 6.44 -11.49 3.81
CA ARG A 150 6.89 -10.52 4.83
C ARG A 150 6.35 -10.80 6.23
N ALA A 151 5.43 -11.76 6.38
CA ALA A 151 4.95 -12.23 7.69
C ALA A 151 5.80 -13.38 8.25
N ALA A 152 6.63 -14.02 7.42
CA ALA A 152 7.38 -15.23 7.76
C ALA A 152 8.87 -15.02 8.12
N SER A 153 9.34 -13.78 8.29
CA SER A 153 10.65 -13.51 8.92
C SER A 153 10.45 -12.96 10.33
N ALA A 154 10.09 -13.85 11.25
CA ALA A 154 10.15 -13.66 12.70
C ALA A 154 10.84 -14.87 13.31
#